data_AF-A0A9R1D7W6-F1
#
_entry.id   AF-A0A9R1D7W6-F1
#
_cell.length_a   1.000
_cell.length_b   1.000
_cell.length_c   1.000
_cell.angle_alpha   90.00
_cell.angle_beta   90.00
_cell.angle_gamma   90.00
#
_symmetry.space_group_name_H-M   'P 1'
#
loop_
_entity.id
_entity.type
_entity.pdbx_description
1 polymer ?
#
loop_
_entity_poly.entity_id
_entity_poly.type
_entity_poly.pdbx_seq_one_letter_code
_entity_poly.pdbx_strand_id
1 'polypeptide(L)'
;MTTSSRVKLGWEVPDDRWAEYTAKVEEEWGESRLYAGVQIEKSWREYRDVHPLEDHANRLLEAAGLPRETDKNKNPTKIPSLANTESNRQFVRVHEDVKQEMEQYATANSLPKHEVLRGVIAWYLGGSREERLVEKFDRVVPEAENAFVEATDDGPNTADGLSKSERVTRKIARFLGDSFSENNLEDAINAETTGTNYYHDEYMSRVVEYKGVKRWERNDAPDLFFPLETWRTKKMIEIVSALGGGYETSPPAFSPEELVKAVERAGIEECSENRKKTINRYKDRIVERFGFAWSDETEKFEPMDILDAETESNSNAGAADDVVVSDIGGGDASGDADSGSTTVTDRLDDLAAGTPVRADGGDNGGMTHRDSGMDN
;
A
#
# COMPACT_ATOMS: atom_id res chain seq x y z
N MET A 1 -25.49 -27.86 -17.89
CA MET A 1 -24.51 -27.86 -18.99
C MET A 1 -25.09 -27.05 -20.15
N THR A 2 -24.91 -25.74 -20.14
CA THR A 2 -25.24 -24.89 -21.29
C THR A 2 -24.10 -25.05 -22.30
N THR A 3 -24.38 -25.70 -23.41
CA THR A 3 -23.44 -25.78 -24.55
C THR A 3 -23.12 -24.37 -24.99
N SER A 4 -21.92 -23.93 -24.66
CA SER A 4 -21.52 -22.56 -24.84
C SER A 4 -21.32 -22.24 -26.32
N SER A 5 -22.36 -21.70 -26.95
CA SER A 5 -22.36 -21.24 -28.34
C SER A 5 -21.37 -20.08 -28.52
N ARG A 6 -20.28 -20.31 -29.26
CA ARG A 6 -19.40 -19.22 -29.72
C ARG A 6 -19.98 -18.59 -30.98
N VAL A 7 -20.16 -17.28 -30.96
CA VAL A 7 -20.78 -16.48 -32.01
C VAL A 7 -19.82 -15.48 -32.62
N LYS A 8 -20.09 -15.08 -33.88
CA LYS A 8 -19.27 -14.08 -34.56
C LYS A 8 -19.66 -12.66 -34.10
N LEU A 9 -18.69 -11.87 -33.65
CA LEU A 9 -18.85 -10.42 -33.41
C LEU A 9 -19.11 -9.71 -34.74
N GLY A 10 -18.19 -9.81 -35.69
CA GLY A 10 -18.33 -9.19 -37.00
C GLY A 10 -18.36 -7.66 -36.91
N TRP A 11 -17.45 -7.03 -36.17
CA TRP A 11 -17.42 -5.58 -35.97
C TRP A 11 -16.21 -4.95 -36.66
N GLU A 12 -16.27 -3.65 -36.89
CA GLU A 12 -15.32 -2.94 -37.75
C GLU A 12 -14.09 -2.44 -36.96
N VAL A 13 -12.90 -2.76 -37.45
CA VAL A 13 -11.62 -2.40 -36.83
C VAL A 13 -10.65 -1.93 -37.92
N PRO A 14 -9.83 -0.88 -37.68
CA PRO A 14 -8.75 -0.51 -38.59
C PRO A 14 -7.80 -1.68 -38.85
N ASP A 15 -7.39 -1.88 -40.10
CA ASP A 15 -6.62 -3.05 -40.51
C ASP A 15 -5.23 -3.10 -39.87
N ASP A 16 -4.59 -1.95 -39.71
CA ASP A 16 -3.31 -1.79 -39.02
C ASP A 16 -3.40 -2.26 -37.55
N ARG A 17 -4.44 -1.84 -36.84
CA ARG A 17 -4.69 -2.23 -35.45
C ARG A 17 -5.08 -3.69 -35.32
N TRP A 18 -5.84 -4.21 -36.27
CA TRP A 18 -6.18 -5.62 -36.30
C TRP A 18 -4.93 -6.47 -36.53
N ALA A 19 -4.05 -6.07 -37.45
CA ALA A 19 -2.78 -6.74 -37.71
C ALA A 19 -1.88 -6.74 -36.48
N GLU A 20 -1.69 -5.59 -35.84
CA GLU A 20 -0.92 -5.43 -34.59
C GLU A 20 -1.45 -6.35 -33.48
N TYR A 21 -2.78 -6.35 -33.30
CA TYR A 21 -3.45 -7.23 -32.36
C TYR A 21 -3.17 -8.71 -32.64
N THR A 22 -3.38 -9.15 -33.88
CA THR A 22 -3.15 -10.56 -34.23
C THR A 22 -1.69 -10.96 -34.12
N ALA A 23 -0.75 -10.06 -34.45
CA ALA A 23 0.68 -10.30 -34.30
C ALA A 23 1.06 -10.50 -32.83
N LYS A 24 0.56 -9.64 -31.93
CA LYS A 24 0.78 -9.79 -30.48
C LYS A 24 0.18 -11.08 -29.92
N VAL A 25 -1.04 -11.43 -30.34
CA VAL A 25 -1.65 -12.71 -29.95
C VAL A 25 -0.84 -13.90 -30.47
N GLU A 26 -0.30 -13.82 -31.69
CA GLU A 26 0.54 -14.87 -32.27
C GLU A 26 1.89 -14.99 -31.55
N GLU A 27 2.50 -13.86 -31.18
CA GLU A 27 3.73 -13.82 -30.40
C GLU A 27 3.56 -14.49 -29.02
N GLU A 28 2.48 -14.17 -28.31
CA GLU A 28 2.23 -14.69 -26.96
C GLU A 28 1.69 -16.14 -26.95
N TRP A 29 0.90 -16.53 -27.96
CA TRP A 29 0.11 -17.78 -27.93
C TRP A 29 0.31 -18.71 -29.13
N GLY A 30 1.17 -18.35 -30.08
CA GLY A 30 1.56 -19.16 -31.23
C GLY A 30 0.57 -19.16 -32.41
N GLU A 31 -0.74 -19.34 -32.18
CA GLU A 31 -1.74 -19.35 -33.26
C GLU A 31 -2.86 -18.32 -33.05
N SER A 32 -2.76 -17.18 -33.75
CA SER A 32 -3.68 -16.04 -33.62
C SER A 32 -5.15 -16.38 -33.86
N ARG A 33 -5.46 -17.31 -34.78
CA ARG A 33 -6.84 -17.67 -35.14
C ARG A 33 -7.62 -18.36 -34.01
N LEU A 34 -6.93 -19.10 -33.14
CA LEU A 34 -7.56 -19.83 -32.04
C LEU A 34 -7.74 -18.93 -30.82
N TYR A 35 -6.77 -18.06 -30.56
CA TYR A 35 -6.70 -17.28 -29.33
C TYR A 35 -7.26 -15.86 -29.43
N ALA A 36 -7.43 -15.30 -30.63
CA ALA A 36 -8.00 -13.95 -30.80
C ALA A 36 -9.37 -13.79 -30.09
N GLY A 37 -10.26 -14.77 -30.23
CA GLY A 37 -11.55 -14.73 -29.54
C GLY A 37 -11.42 -14.77 -28.02
N VAL A 38 -10.54 -15.64 -27.52
CA VAL A 38 -10.28 -15.81 -26.09
C VAL A 38 -9.68 -14.54 -25.47
N GLN A 39 -8.73 -13.91 -26.18
CA GLN A 39 -8.11 -12.68 -25.67
C GLN A 39 -9.08 -11.50 -25.73
N ILE A 40 -9.94 -11.38 -26.74
CA ILE A 40 -11.02 -10.38 -26.72
C ILE A 40 -11.94 -10.60 -25.52
N GLU A 41 -12.34 -11.83 -25.23
CA GLU A 41 -13.20 -12.14 -24.07
C GLU A 41 -12.51 -11.78 -22.74
N LYS A 42 -11.23 -12.13 -22.58
CA LYS A 42 -10.44 -11.81 -21.39
C LYS A 42 -10.26 -10.30 -21.22
N SER A 43 -9.80 -9.63 -22.27
CA SER A 43 -9.60 -8.18 -22.26
C SER A 43 -10.91 -7.41 -22.11
N TRP A 44 -12.04 -7.92 -22.61
CA TRP A 44 -13.35 -7.33 -22.35
C TRP A 44 -13.69 -7.32 -20.85
N ARG A 45 -13.48 -8.45 -20.16
CA ARG A 45 -13.75 -8.54 -18.72
C ARG A 45 -12.87 -7.59 -17.93
N GLU A 46 -11.60 -7.47 -18.30
CA GLU A 46 -10.69 -6.50 -17.67
C GLU A 46 -11.03 -5.05 -18.02
N TYR A 47 -11.46 -4.79 -19.25
CA TYR A 47 -11.80 -3.45 -19.74
C TYR A 47 -13.07 -2.89 -19.07
N ARG A 48 -14.08 -3.74 -18.84
CA ARG A 48 -15.34 -3.31 -18.20
C ARG A 48 -15.23 -3.18 -16.67
N ASP A 49 -14.32 -3.92 -16.05
CA ASP A 49 -14.18 -3.97 -14.59
C ASP A 49 -13.18 -2.90 -14.10
N VAL A 50 -13.70 -1.79 -13.57
CA VAL A 50 -12.88 -0.76 -12.93
C VAL A 50 -12.10 -1.36 -11.76
N HIS A 51 -10.76 -1.29 -11.78
CA HIS A 51 -9.94 -1.77 -10.67
C HIS A 51 -10.14 -0.85 -9.46
N PRO A 52 -10.37 -1.36 -8.23
CA PRO A 52 -10.47 -0.52 -7.03
C PRO A 52 -9.27 0.44 -6.85
N LEU A 53 -8.09 0.01 -7.28
CA LEU A 53 -6.86 0.84 -7.31
C LEU A 53 -6.94 2.06 -8.25
N GLU A 54 -7.75 2.03 -9.31
CA GLU A 54 -7.98 3.23 -10.12
C GLU A 54 -8.74 4.29 -9.33
N ASP A 55 -9.69 3.89 -8.49
CA ASP A 55 -10.38 4.80 -7.57
C ASP A 55 -9.40 5.35 -6.53
N HIS A 56 -8.48 4.53 -6.03
CA HIS A 56 -7.43 4.99 -5.13
C HIS A 56 -6.48 6.00 -5.79
N ALA A 57 -6.07 5.77 -7.04
CA ALA A 57 -5.26 6.73 -7.81
C ALA A 57 -6.01 8.05 -8.05
N ASN A 58 -7.30 7.99 -8.39
CA ASN A 58 -8.14 9.18 -8.56
C ASN A 58 -8.35 9.94 -7.25
N ARG A 59 -8.49 9.22 -6.12
CA ARG A 59 -8.54 9.83 -4.78
C ARG A 59 -7.23 10.49 -4.39
N LEU A 60 -6.08 9.96 -4.81
CA LEU A 60 -4.77 10.58 -4.59
C LEU A 60 -4.64 11.89 -5.38
N LEU A 61 -5.04 11.91 -6.66
CA LEU A 61 -5.09 13.14 -7.45
C LEU A 61 -6.00 14.20 -6.82
N GLU A 62 -7.19 13.80 -6.38
CA GLU A 62 -8.12 14.71 -5.71
C GLU A 62 -7.57 15.22 -4.37
N ALA A 63 -6.94 14.36 -3.58
CA ALA A 63 -6.27 14.76 -2.34
C ALA A 63 -5.10 15.72 -2.59
N ALA A 64 -4.49 15.63 -3.77
CA ALA A 64 -3.47 16.56 -4.25
C ALA A 64 -4.06 17.83 -4.90
N GLY A 65 -5.39 18.01 -4.92
CA GLY A 65 -6.04 19.17 -5.54
C GLY A 65 -6.05 19.16 -7.07
N LEU A 66 -5.66 18.04 -7.69
CA LEU A 66 -5.66 17.85 -9.13
C LEU A 66 -7.02 17.31 -9.61
N PRO A 67 -7.46 17.71 -10.81
CA PRO A 67 -8.72 17.24 -11.36
C PRO A 67 -8.68 15.72 -11.53
N ARG A 68 -9.71 15.04 -11.03
CA ARG A 68 -9.89 13.60 -11.27
C ARG A 68 -9.83 13.32 -12.77
N GLU A 69 -9.12 12.27 -13.16
CA GLU A 69 -9.37 11.62 -14.44
C GLU A 69 -10.77 11.00 -14.39
N THR A 70 -11.78 11.80 -14.77
CA THR A 70 -13.16 11.33 -14.88
C THR A 70 -13.24 10.21 -15.91
N ASP A 71 -14.26 9.34 -15.81
CA ASP A 71 -14.50 8.25 -16.76
C ASP A 71 -14.57 8.69 -18.23
N LYS A 72 -14.79 9.98 -18.50
CA LYS A 72 -14.78 10.59 -19.84
C LYS A 72 -13.37 10.89 -20.38
N ASN A 73 -12.41 11.05 -19.46
CA ASN A 73 -10.97 11.21 -19.68
C ASN A 73 -10.18 9.96 -19.29
N LYS A 74 -10.84 8.82 -19.05
CA LYS A 74 -10.25 7.55 -19.49
C LYS A 74 -9.92 7.83 -20.95
N ASN A 75 -8.67 8.13 -21.27
CA ASN A 75 -8.20 7.94 -22.62
C ASN A 75 -8.16 6.42 -22.71
N PRO A 76 -9.17 5.72 -23.27
CA PRO A 76 -8.90 4.38 -23.75
C PRO A 76 -7.74 4.57 -24.72
N THR A 77 -6.55 4.12 -24.36
CA THR A 77 -5.29 4.18 -25.11
C THR A 77 -5.48 4.83 -26.47
N LYS A 78 -5.51 6.18 -26.50
CA LYS A 78 -5.87 7.05 -27.65
C LYS A 78 -6.53 6.28 -28.81
N ILE A 79 -7.79 5.82 -28.67
CA ILE A 79 -8.48 5.08 -29.74
C ILE A 79 -8.36 5.93 -31.03
N PRO A 80 -7.64 5.47 -32.06
CA PRO A 80 -7.44 6.26 -33.26
C PRO A 80 -8.79 6.56 -33.88
N SER A 81 -9.07 7.84 -34.11
CA SER A 81 -10.22 8.26 -34.89
C SER A 81 -10.14 7.63 -36.29
N LEU A 82 -11.27 7.11 -36.78
CA LEU A 82 -11.44 6.51 -38.11
C LEU A 82 -11.11 7.42 -39.29
N ALA A 83 -10.84 8.70 -39.04
CA ALA A 83 -10.90 9.72 -40.06
C ALA A 83 -9.98 9.46 -41.28
N ASN A 84 -8.97 8.57 -41.19
CA ASN A 84 -8.02 8.33 -42.28
C ASN A 84 -7.46 6.89 -42.42
N THR A 85 -8.05 5.84 -41.80
CA THR A 85 -7.51 4.45 -41.90
C THR A 85 -8.49 3.49 -42.55
N GLU A 86 -7.98 2.61 -43.42
CA GLU A 86 -8.78 1.51 -44.01
C GLU A 86 -9.27 0.59 -42.89
N SER A 87 -10.58 0.34 -42.86
CA SER A 87 -11.24 -0.47 -41.85
C SER A 87 -12.01 -1.61 -42.48
N ASN A 88 -11.81 -2.82 -41.95
CA ASN A 88 -12.58 -4.00 -42.37
C ASN A 88 -13.35 -4.62 -41.20
N ARG A 89 -14.39 -5.36 -41.57
CA ARG A 89 -15.25 -6.09 -40.64
C ARG A 89 -14.58 -7.38 -40.21
N GLN A 90 -14.20 -7.48 -38.94
CA GLN A 90 -13.46 -8.61 -38.39
C GLN A 90 -14.40 -9.66 -37.79
N PHE A 91 -14.29 -10.90 -38.27
CA PHE A 91 -15.17 -12.02 -37.89
C PHE A 91 -14.52 -12.92 -36.85
N VAL A 92 -14.44 -12.44 -35.60
CA VAL A 92 -13.94 -13.23 -34.47
C VAL A 92 -15.07 -13.95 -33.75
N ARG A 93 -14.80 -15.18 -33.28
CA ARG A 93 -15.74 -15.97 -32.47
C ARG A 93 -15.52 -15.69 -30.99
N VAL A 94 -16.55 -15.24 -30.29
CA VAL A 94 -16.57 -15.03 -28.84
C VAL A 94 -17.78 -15.72 -28.22
N HIS A 95 -17.80 -15.89 -26.90
CA HIS A 95 -18.98 -16.35 -26.19
C HIS A 95 -20.18 -15.40 -26.38
N GLU A 96 -21.39 -15.96 -26.48
CA GLU A 96 -22.63 -15.20 -26.70
C GLU A 96 -22.91 -14.19 -25.58
N ASP A 97 -22.62 -14.55 -24.34
CA ASP A 97 -22.73 -13.66 -23.17
C ASP A 97 -21.84 -12.42 -23.33
N VAL A 98 -20.57 -12.61 -23.68
CA VAL A 98 -19.60 -11.52 -23.92
C VAL A 98 -20.08 -10.60 -25.03
N LYS A 99 -20.59 -11.16 -26.14
CA LYS A 99 -21.14 -10.35 -27.24
C LYS A 99 -22.33 -9.52 -26.73
N GLN A 100 -23.26 -10.11 -26.00
CA GLN A 100 -24.43 -9.41 -25.46
C GLN A 100 -24.02 -8.32 -24.47
N GLU A 101 -23.07 -8.59 -23.58
CA GLU A 101 -22.53 -7.61 -22.64
C GLU A 101 -21.86 -6.42 -23.34
N MET A 102 -21.04 -6.67 -24.37
CA MET A 102 -20.42 -5.60 -25.15
C MET A 102 -21.47 -4.73 -25.85
N GLU A 103 -22.55 -5.33 -26.35
CA GLU A 103 -23.66 -4.59 -26.97
C GLU A 103 -24.48 -3.79 -25.95
N GLN A 104 -24.72 -4.34 -24.76
CA GLN A 104 -25.37 -3.64 -23.66
C GLN A 104 -24.54 -2.44 -23.19
N TYR A 105 -23.22 -2.61 -23.05
CA TYR A 105 -22.31 -1.53 -22.70
C TYR A 105 -22.27 -0.44 -23.76
N ALA A 106 -22.23 -0.81 -25.04
CA ALA A 106 -22.33 0.14 -26.16
C ALA A 106 -23.61 0.98 -26.05
N THR A 107 -24.74 0.33 -25.78
CA THR A 107 -26.04 0.98 -25.63
C THR A 107 -26.10 1.90 -24.41
N ALA A 108 -25.63 1.42 -23.24
CA ALA A 108 -25.63 2.19 -22.00
C ALA A 108 -24.77 3.45 -22.07
N ASN A 109 -23.66 3.41 -22.81
CA ASN A 109 -22.73 4.52 -22.97
C ASN A 109 -22.94 5.34 -24.26
N SER A 110 -24.00 5.05 -25.03
CA SER A 110 -24.26 5.68 -26.35
C SER A 110 -23.09 5.60 -27.34
N LEU A 111 -22.33 4.49 -27.30
CA LEU A 111 -21.21 4.23 -28.19
C LEU A 111 -21.63 3.29 -29.32
N PRO A 112 -21.10 3.45 -30.54
CA PRO A 112 -21.27 2.45 -31.57
C PRO A 112 -20.51 1.16 -31.21
N LYS A 113 -21.08 0.00 -31.55
CA LYS A 113 -20.53 -1.32 -31.21
C LYS A 113 -19.05 -1.47 -31.60
N HIS A 114 -18.66 -0.96 -32.77
CA HIS A 114 -17.29 -1.06 -33.25
C HIS A 114 -16.27 -0.28 -32.39
N GLU A 115 -16.68 0.81 -31.73
CA GLU A 115 -15.82 1.53 -30.80
C GLU A 115 -15.53 0.71 -29.54
N VAL A 116 -16.48 -0.10 -29.08
CA VAL A 116 -16.27 -1.00 -27.93
C VAL A 116 -15.20 -2.05 -28.25
N LEU A 117 -15.29 -2.73 -29.40
CA LEU A 117 -14.26 -3.69 -29.79
C LEU A 117 -12.89 -3.04 -29.98
N ARG A 118 -12.83 -1.82 -30.51
CA ARG A 118 -11.56 -1.08 -30.62
C ARG A 118 -10.99 -0.72 -29.27
N GLY A 119 -11.83 -0.32 -28.32
CA GLY A 119 -11.44 -0.11 -26.94
C GLY A 119 -10.83 -1.36 -26.32
N VAL A 120 -11.44 -2.52 -26.53
CA VAL A 120 -10.93 -3.82 -26.05
C VAL A 120 -9.60 -4.20 -26.72
N ILE A 121 -9.46 -4.00 -28.03
CA ILE A 121 -8.21 -4.27 -28.75
C ILE A 121 -7.10 -3.32 -28.27
N ALA A 122 -7.39 -2.03 -28.15
CA ALA A 122 -6.46 -1.04 -27.63
C ALA A 122 -6.08 -1.35 -26.17
N TRP A 123 -7.01 -1.90 -25.39
CA TRP A 123 -6.76 -2.40 -24.03
C TRP A 123 -5.78 -3.59 -24.05
N TYR A 124 -5.98 -4.59 -24.90
CA TYR A 124 -5.03 -5.72 -24.99
C TYR A 124 -3.64 -5.27 -25.48
N LEU A 125 -3.59 -4.37 -26.46
CA LEU A 125 -2.34 -3.87 -27.02
C LEU A 125 -1.56 -3.02 -26.01
N GLY A 126 -2.25 -2.18 -25.23
CA GLY A 126 -1.65 -1.30 -24.21
C GLY A 126 -1.15 -1.97 -22.93
N GLY A 127 -0.92 -3.29 -22.94
CA GLY A 127 -0.33 -4.03 -21.82
C GLY A 127 -1.34 -4.61 -20.83
N SER A 128 -0.81 -5.34 -19.85
CA SER A 128 -1.59 -5.91 -18.75
C SER A 128 -2.24 -4.83 -17.89
N ARG A 129 -3.25 -5.22 -17.10
CA ARG A 129 -3.94 -4.31 -16.16
C ARG A 129 -2.96 -3.73 -15.14
N GLU A 130 -2.00 -4.53 -14.70
CA GLU A 130 -0.98 -4.18 -13.74
C GLU A 130 0.00 -3.16 -14.31
N GLU A 131 0.48 -3.36 -15.54
CA GLU A 131 1.39 -2.41 -16.22
C GLU A 131 0.75 -1.02 -16.37
N ARG A 132 -0.54 -0.97 -16.72
CA ARG A 132 -1.26 0.31 -16.80
C ARG A 132 -1.47 0.98 -15.45
N LEU A 133 -1.74 0.20 -14.40
CA LEU A 133 -1.84 0.74 -13.05
C LEU A 133 -0.50 1.32 -12.62
N VAL A 134 0.60 0.62 -12.88
CA VAL A 134 1.96 1.11 -12.63
C VAL A 134 2.21 2.40 -13.41
N GLU A 135 1.96 2.43 -14.72
CA GLU A 135 2.14 3.65 -15.54
C GLU A 135 1.27 4.82 -15.02
N LYS A 136 0.03 4.53 -14.60
CA LYS A 136 -0.86 5.54 -14.01
C LYS A 136 -0.30 6.05 -12.68
N PHE A 137 0.18 5.17 -11.79
CA PHE A 137 0.81 5.58 -10.54
C PHE A 137 2.13 6.33 -10.78
N ASP A 138 2.95 5.92 -11.74
CA ASP A 138 4.20 6.60 -12.10
C ASP A 138 3.96 8.04 -12.60
N ARG A 139 2.78 8.32 -13.17
CA ARG A 139 2.36 9.69 -13.54
C ARG A 139 1.72 10.43 -12.37
N VAL A 140 0.82 9.77 -11.63
CA VAL A 140 0.04 10.40 -10.55
C VAL A 140 0.90 10.71 -9.32
N VAL A 141 1.85 9.84 -8.97
CA VAL A 141 2.68 9.99 -7.77
C VAL A 141 3.54 11.25 -7.86
N PRO A 142 4.32 11.51 -8.93
CA PRO A 142 5.08 12.75 -9.04
C PRO A 142 4.21 14.01 -9.09
N GLU A 143 3.05 13.94 -9.73
CA GLU A 143 2.11 15.07 -9.76
C GLU A 143 1.52 15.35 -8.37
N ALA A 144 1.16 14.30 -7.62
CA ALA A 144 0.71 14.42 -6.24
C ALA A 144 1.83 14.94 -5.34
N GLU A 145 3.05 14.42 -5.47
CA GLU A 145 4.23 14.89 -4.73
C GLU A 145 4.52 16.36 -5.03
N ASN A 146 4.51 16.77 -6.30
CA ASN A 146 4.69 18.17 -6.68
C ASN A 146 3.57 19.05 -6.14
N ALA A 147 2.31 18.64 -6.24
CA ALA A 147 1.21 19.39 -5.66
C ALA A 147 1.32 19.49 -4.13
N PHE A 148 1.81 18.45 -3.45
CA PHE A 148 2.11 18.50 -2.02
C PHE A 148 3.31 19.38 -1.66
N VAL A 149 4.23 19.60 -2.59
CA VAL A 149 5.35 20.56 -2.46
C VAL A 149 4.82 21.97 -2.72
N GLU A 150 4.14 22.21 -3.84
CA GLU A 150 3.56 23.50 -4.24
C GLU A 150 2.51 24.02 -3.25
N ALA A 151 1.58 23.18 -2.78
CA ALA A 151 0.59 23.56 -1.77
C ALA A 151 1.21 23.89 -0.39
N THR A 152 2.48 23.58 -0.19
CA THR A 152 3.26 23.98 0.99
C THR A 152 4.30 25.05 0.74
N ASP A 153 4.58 25.39 -0.52
CA ASP A 153 5.54 26.43 -0.92
C ASP A 153 4.84 27.73 -1.34
N ASP A 154 3.51 27.69 -1.52
CA ASP A 154 2.72 28.92 -1.62
C ASP A 154 2.82 29.71 -0.31
N GLY A 155 3.35 30.92 -0.47
CA GLY A 155 3.62 31.87 0.59
C GLY A 155 2.42 32.18 1.50
N PRO A 156 2.57 33.16 2.41
CA PRO A 156 1.74 33.28 3.62
C PRO A 156 0.20 33.33 3.43
N ASN A 157 -0.35 33.49 2.22
CA ASN A 157 -1.75 33.88 2.01
C ASN A 157 -2.64 32.99 1.11
N THR A 158 -2.26 31.80 0.61
CA THR A 158 -3.12 31.12 -0.40
C THR A 158 -3.44 29.62 -0.24
N ALA A 159 -3.11 28.96 0.87
CA ALA A 159 -3.63 27.61 1.15
C ALA A 159 -4.83 27.67 2.10
N ASP A 160 -6.04 27.64 1.52
CA ASP A 160 -7.32 27.64 2.22
C ASP A 160 -7.49 26.34 3.02
N GLY A 161 -7.17 26.36 4.31
CA GLY A 161 -7.41 25.24 5.24
C GLY A 161 -6.40 25.05 6.37
N LEU A 162 -5.16 25.57 6.26
CA LEU A 162 -4.15 25.43 7.32
C LEU A 162 -3.77 26.78 7.92
N SER A 163 -3.78 26.84 9.26
CA SER A 163 -3.29 28.01 9.99
C SER A 163 -1.81 28.27 9.67
N LYS A 164 -1.39 29.54 9.77
CA LYS A 164 0.01 29.92 9.55
C LYS A 164 0.97 29.11 10.43
N SER A 165 0.60 28.87 11.69
CA SER A 165 1.38 28.06 12.62
C SER A 165 1.50 26.59 12.19
N GLU A 166 0.45 25.99 11.65
CA GLU A 166 0.52 24.61 11.15
C GLU A 166 1.41 24.51 9.92
N ARG A 167 1.35 25.48 9.02
CA ARG A 167 2.23 25.54 7.85
C ARG A 167 3.70 25.62 8.25
N VAL A 168 4.03 26.52 9.17
CA VAL A 168 5.40 26.66 9.72
C VAL A 168 5.84 25.37 10.42
N THR A 169 4.98 24.78 11.25
CA THR A 169 5.27 23.50 11.95
C THR A 169 5.61 22.38 10.96
N ARG A 170 4.80 22.22 9.89
CA ARG A 170 5.04 21.19 8.88
C ARG A 170 6.34 21.43 8.11
N LYS A 171 6.66 22.68 7.79
CA LYS A 171 7.89 23.04 7.08
C LYS A 171 9.13 22.74 7.92
N ILE A 172 9.13 23.14 9.19
CA ILE A 172 10.18 22.79 10.17
C ILE A 172 10.29 21.26 10.30
N ALA A 173 9.17 20.56 10.47
CA ALA A 173 9.15 19.11 10.66
C ALA A 173 9.68 18.32 9.45
N ARG A 174 9.52 18.82 8.23
CA ARG A 174 10.06 18.22 7.00
C ARG A 174 11.57 18.41 6.87
N PHE A 175 12.08 19.57 7.29
CA PHE A 175 13.51 19.82 7.30
C PHE A 175 14.24 18.89 8.29
N LEU A 176 13.55 18.48 9.34
CA LEU A 176 14.04 17.50 10.31
C LEU A 176 13.85 16.08 9.77
N GLY A 177 14.88 15.24 9.87
CA GLY A 177 14.74 13.79 9.64
C GLY A 177 13.88 13.11 10.72
N ASP A 178 13.77 11.78 10.68
CA ASP A 178 12.96 11.02 11.64
C ASP A 178 13.47 11.10 13.08
N SER A 179 14.78 11.29 13.25
CA SER A 179 15.43 11.57 14.53
C SER A 179 16.31 12.81 14.38
N PHE A 180 16.32 13.68 15.40
CA PHE A 180 17.03 14.95 15.33
C PHE A 180 17.44 15.42 16.73
N SER A 181 18.42 16.33 16.82
CA SER A 181 18.82 16.97 18.06
C SER A 181 18.02 18.24 18.33
N GLU A 182 18.04 18.70 19.58
CA GLU A 182 17.51 19.98 20.01
C GLU A 182 18.08 21.13 19.18
N ASN A 183 19.41 21.17 18.99
CA ASN A 183 20.06 22.16 18.13
C ASN A 183 19.52 22.15 16.69
N ASN A 184 19.31 20.97 16.10
CA ASN A 184 18.77 20.90 14.73
C ASN A 184 17.34 21.44 14.66
N LEU A 185 16.54 21.20 15.70
CA LEU A 185 15.19 21.75 15.82
C LEU A 185 15.23 23.27 16.00
N GLU A 186 16.10 23.79 16.87
CA GLU A 186 16.29 25.22 17.06
C GLU A 186 16.74 25.91 15.76
N ASP A 187 17.71 25.34 15.05
CA ASP A 187 18.20 25.85 13.77
C ASP A 187 17.09 25.86 12.71
N ALA A 188 16.27 24.82 12.65
CA ALA A 188 15.13 24.75 11.74
C ALA A 188 14.03 25.79 12.09
N ILE A 189 13.78 26.03 13.38
CA ILE A 189 12.88 27.09 13.85
C ILE A 189 13.43 28.47 13.46
N ASN A 190 14.73 28.69 13.64
CA ASN A 190 15.40 29.95 13.30
C ASN A 190 15.39 30.22 11.80
N ALA A 191 15.47 29.18 10.96
CA ALA A 191 15.41 29.32 9.50
C ALA A 191 14.02 29.76 9.00
N GLU A 192 12.95 29.31 9.67
CA GLU A 192 11.56 29.57 9.24
C GLU A 192 10.88 30.72 10.00
N THR A 193 11.50 31.23 11.06
CA THR A 193 10.94 32.29 11.93
C THR A 193 11.98 33.37 12.22
N THR A 194 11.68 34.30 13.13
CA THR A 194 12.67 35.28 13.59
C THR A 194 13.60 34.74 14.70
N GLY A 195 13.44 33.47 15.09
CA GLY A 195 14.30 32.80 16.07
C GLY A 195 14.22 33.36 17.50
N THR A 196 13.14 34.05 17.85
CA THR A 196 12.92 34.55 19.21
C THR A 196 12.49 33.41 20.13
N ASN A 197 12.77 33.51 21.43
CA ASN A 197 12.38 32.50 22.43
C ASN A 197 10.88 32.13 22.36
N TYR A 198 10.03 33.13 22.05
CA TYR A 198 8.60 32.91 21.82
C TYR A 198 8.32 31.82 20.76
N TYR A 199 9.04 31.85 19.63
CA TYR A 199 8.84 30.86 18.56
C TYR A 199 9.46 29.52 18.88
N HIS A 200 10.54 29.49 19.66
CA HIS A 200 11.10 28.23 20.18
C HIS A 200 10.09 27.53 21.08
N ASP A 201 9.52 28.24 22.07
CA ASP A 201 8.51 27.69 22.98
C ASP A 201 7.27 27.21 22.22
N GLU A 202 6.81 27.98 21.23
CA GLU A 202 5.62 27.65 20.44
C GLU A 202 5.86 26.44 19.51
N TYR A 203 6.91 26.47 18.69
CA TYR A 203 7.09 25.48 17.62
C TYR A 203 7.78 24.21 18.08
N MET A 204 8.60 24.24 19.14
CA MET A 204 9.25 23.03 19.65
C MET A 204 8.21 21.98 20.06
N SER A 205 7.23 22.36 20.87
CA SER A 205 6.16 21.45 21.31
C SER A 205 5.31 20.95 20.13
N ARG A 206 4.97 21.84 19.19
CA ARG A 206 4.13 21.50 18.03
C ARG A 206 4.82 20.55 17.06
N VAL A 207 6.11 20.73 16.81
CA VAL A 207 6.90 19.85 15.93
C VAL A 207 7.08 18.49 16.57
N VAL A 208 7.34 18.44 17.89
CA VAL A 208 7.44 17.19 18.65
C VAL A 208 6.14 16.40 18.59
N GLU A 209 5.00 17.06 18.82
CA GLU A 209 3.67 16.45 18.72
C GLU A 209 3.37 15.99 17.28
N TYR A 210 3.60 16.85 16.29
CA TYR A 210 3.36 16.55 14.88
C TYR A 210 4.16 15.34 14.38
N LYS A 211 5.45 15.24 14.76
CA LYS A 211 6.30 14.09 14.39
C LYS A 211 6.09 12.86 15.26
N GLY A 212 5.32 12.97 16.35
CA GLY A 212 5.10 11.86 17.30
C GLY A 212 6.39 11.35 17.95
N VAL A 213 7.37 12.23 18.14
CA VAL A 213 8.68 11.90 18.72
C VAL A 213 8.69 12.13 20.22
N LYS A 214 9.63 11.48 20.92
CA LYS A 214 9.87 11.69 22.35
C LYS A 214 11.28 12.23 22.57
N ARG A 215 11.36 13.19 23.50
CA ARG A 215 12.61 13.77 24.01
C ARG A 215 13.41 12.71 24.77
N TRP A 216 14.71 12.71 24.53
CA TRP A 216 15.72 11.94 25.22
C TRP A 216 16.69 12.93 25.83
N GLU A 217 16.54 13.14 27.14
CA GLU A 217 17.32 14.09 27.89
C GLU A 217 18.76 13.59 28.08
N ARG A 218 19.74 14.46 27.84
CA ARG A 218 21.16 14.20 28.05
C ARG A 218 21.76 15.29 28.92
N ASN A 219 22.36 14.90 30.04
CA ASN A 219 22.90 15.86 31.01
C ASN A 219 24.01 16.77 30.45
N ASP A 220 24.81 16.27 29.49
CA ASP A 220 26.00 16.95 28.97
C ASP A 220 25.99 17.13 27.44
N ALA A 221 24.84 16.96 26.79
CA ALA A 221 24.73 17.09 25.34
C ALA A 221 23.32 17.61 24.96
N PRO A 222 23.14 18.17 23.76
CA PRO A 222 21.81 18.52 23.28
C PRO A 222 20.88 17.32 23.32
N ASP A 223 19.63 17.58 23.67
CA ASP A 223 18.65 16.51 23.75
C ASP A 223 18.36 15.94 22.38
N LEU A 224 17.98 14.67 22.36
CA LEU A 224 17.69 13.96 21.12
C LEU A 224 16.20 13.62 21.06
N PHE A 225 15.62 13.73 19.89
CA PHE A 225 14.23 13.38 19.66
C PHE A 225 14.20 12.12 18.79
N PHE A 226 13.49 11.11 19.27
CA PHE A 226 13.38 9.82 18.59
C PHE A 226 11.91 9.47 18.32
N PRO A 227 11.63 8.75 17.22
CA PRO A 227 10.35 8.09 17.04
C PRO A 227 10.04 7.19 18.24
N LEU A 228 8.76 7.06 18.57
CA LEU A 228 8.31 6.39 19.78
C LEU A 228 8.90 4.97 19.94
N GLU A 229 8.99 4.19 18.86
CA GLU A 229 9.56 2.84 18.92
C GLU A 229 11.07 2.84 19.15
N THR A 230 11.81 3.74 18.50
CA THR A 230 13.25 3.91 18.74
C THR A 230 13.52 4.37 20.17
N TRP A 231 12.72 5.32 20.67
CA TRP A 231 12.79 5.79 22.05
C TRP A 231 12.54 4.66 23.06
N ARG A 232 11.48 3.86 22.85
CA ARG A 232 11.16 2.68 23.68
C ARG A 232 12.27 1.65 23.67
N THR A 233 12.86 1.41 22.51
CA THR A 233 13.97 0.45 22.35
C THR A 233 15.19 0.92 23.12
N LYS A 234 15.54 2.21 23.02
CA LYS A 234 16.65 2.78 23.81
C LYS A 234 16.38 2.72 25.31
N LYS A 235 15.17 3.03 25.76
CA LYS A 235 14.80 2.89 27.18
C LYS A 235 14.88 1.45 27.67
N MET A 236 14.46 0.48 26.85
CA MET A 236 14.62 -0.93 27.18
C MET A 236 16.10 -1.29 27.37
N ILE A 237 16.99 -0.81 26.48
CA ILE A 237 18.44 -1.05 26.59
C ILE A 237 19.00 -0.44 27.88
N GLU A 238 18.58 0.76 28.28
CA GLU A 238 18.99 1.36 29.55
C GLU A 238 18.53 0.54 30.76
N ILE A 239 17.28 0.06 30.75
CA ILE A 239 16.75 -0.80 31.82
C ILE A 239 17.57 -2.09 31.91
N VAL A 240 17.82 -2.75 30.79
CA VAL A 240 18.62 -3.99 30.73
C VAL A 240 20.04 -3.74 31.24
N SER A 241 20.67 -2.64 30.82
CA SER A 241 21.99 -2.23 31.32
C SER A 241 21.99 -1.96 32.82
N ALA A 242 20.95 -1.31 33.35
CA ALA A 242 20.80 -1.06 34.79
C ALA A 242 20.56 -2.34 35.62
N LEU A 243 20.05 -3.41 34.98
CA LEU A 243 19.93 -4.75 35.55
C LEU A 243 21.24 -5.56 35.44
N GLY A 244 22.28 -5.03 34.81
CA GLY A 244 23.57 -5.70 34.62
C GLY A 244 23.67 -6.53 33.33
N GLY A 245 22.71 -6.39 32.42
CA GLY A 245 22.80 -6.93 31.06
C GLY A 245 23.56 -6.01 30.11
N GLY A 246 23.68 -6.45 28.85
CA GLY A 246 24.30 -5.69 27.76
C GLY A 246 23.33 -5.51 26.60
N TYR A 247 23.83 -4.98 25.48
CA TYR A 247 23.01 -4.81 24.28
C TYR A 247 22.52 -6.16 23.71
N GLU A 248 23.39 -7.17 23.75
CA GLU A 248 23.12 -8.54 23.26
C GLU A 248 23.11 -9.59 24.38
N THR A 249 23.54 -9.22 25.58
CA THR A 249 23.62 -10.15 26.71
C THR A 249 22.43 -9.96 27.64
N SER A 250 21.69 -11.05 27.88
CA SER A 250 20.62 -11.08 28.87
C SER A 250 21.12 -10.61 30.24
N PRO A 251 20.32 -9.84 31.00
CA PRO A 251 20.69 -9.52 32.38
C PRO A 251 20.75 -10.79 33.24
N PRO A 252 21.45 -10.77 34.38
CA PRO A 252 21.34 -11.81 35.39
C PRO A 252 19.92 -11.87 35.96
N ALA A 253 19.61 -12.91 36.76
CA ALA A 253 18.31 -13.01 37.42
C ALA A 253 18.03 -11.79 38.31
N PHE A 254 16.81 -11.24 38.22
CA PHE A 254 16.46 -9.99 38.89
C PHE A 254 15.09 -10.05 39.59
N SER A 255 14.94 -9.30 40.68
CA SER A 255 13.68 -9.17 41.42
C SER A 255 12.77 -8.08 40.84
N PRO A 256 11.47 -8.08 41.18
CA PRO A 256 10.56 -6.99 40.80
C PRO A 256 11.03 -5.62 41.28
N GLU A 257 11.61 -5.52 42.48
CA GLU A 257 12.14 -4.27 43.05
C GLU A 257 13.37 -3.78 42.30
N GLU A 258 14.23 -4.69 41.85
CA GLU A 258 15.39 -4.37 41.01
C GLU A 258 14.93 -3.82 39.66
N LEU A 259 13.88 -4.40 39.06
CA LEU A 259 13.26 -3.87 37.85
C LEU A 259 12.68 -2.47 38.07
N VAL A 260 11.99 -2.21 39.17
CA VAL A 260 11.47 -0.86 39.49
C VAL A 260 12.61 0.15 39.57
N LYS A 261 13.70 -0.19 40.28
CA LYS A 261 14.88 0.69 40.39
C LYS A 261 15.57 0.91 39.04
N ALA A 262 15.63 -0.12 38.19
CA ALA A 262 16.19 -0.01 36.84
C ALA A 262 15.36 0.92 35.95
N VAL A 263 14.02 0.81 36.02
CA VAL A 263 13.08 1.71 35.32
C VAL A 263 13.23 3.16 35.79
N GLU A 264 13.38 3.39 37.11
CA GLU A 264 13.63 4.72 37.67
C GLU A 264 14.98 5.29 37.20
N ARG A 265 16.04 4.48 37.22
CA ARG A 265 17.37 4.91 36.72
C ARG A 265 17.37 5.22 35.22
N ALA A 266 16.53 4.54 34.44
CA ALA A 266 16.33 4.84 33.03
C ALA A 266 15.51 6.12 32.81
N GLY A 267 15.16 6.89 33.86
CA GLY A 267 14.47 8.18 33.72
C GLY A 267 13.06 8.06 33.14
N ILE A 268 12.40 6.91 33.35
CA ILE A 268 11.00 6.75 32.97
C ILE A 268 10.16 7.36 34.09
N GLU A 269 10.00 8.68 34.04
CA GLU A 269 9.10 9.40 34.94
C GLU A 269 7.65 9.12 34.53
N GLU A 270 6.90 8.45 35.41
CA GLU A 270 5.47 8.28 35.24
C GLU A 270 4.70 8.74 36.46
N CYS A 271 3.56 9.38 36.18
CA CYS A 271 2.55 9.70 37.18
C CYS A 271 2.18 8.44 37.96
N SER A 272 2.02 8.56 39.28
CA SER A 272 1.83 7.45 40.22
C SER A 272 0.71 6.47 39.83
N GLU A 273 -0.32 6.95 39.11
CA GLU A 273 -1.44 6.15 38.63
C GLU A 273 -1.10 5.18 37.48
N ASN A 274 -0.14 5.52 36.61
CA ASN A 274 0.23 4.68 35.45
C ASN A 274 1.49 3.85 35.66
N ARG A 275 2.29 4.21 36.66
CA ARG A 275 3.60 3.61 36.95
C ARG A 275 3.60 2.08 36.95
N LYS A 276 2.63 1.44 37.62
CA LYS A 276 2.55 -0.03 37.70
C LYS A 276 2.28 -0.67 36.33
N LYS A 277 1.43 -0.06 35.52
CA LYS A 277 1.06 -0.56 34.18
C LYS A 277 2.26 -0.53 33.23
N THR A 278 3.06 0.54 33.29
CA THR A 278 4.24 0.66 32.43
C THR A 278 5.38 -0.22 32.88
N ILE A 279 5.62 -0.35 34.18
CA ILE A 279 6.61 -1.31 34.70
C ILE A 279 6.25 -2.72 34.23
N ASN A 280 4.98 -3.12 34.33
CA ASN A 280 4.53 -4.41 33.81
C ASN A 280 4.75 -4.55 32.29
N ARG A 281 4.47 -3.51 31.50
CA ARG A 281 4.73 -3.54 30.05
C ARG A 281 6.22 -3.72 29.74
N TYR A 282 7.13 -3.08 30.48
CA TYR A 282 8.57 -3.27 30.29
C TYR A 282 9.03 -4.64 30.79
N LYS A 283 8.47 -5.13 31.90
CA LYS A 283 8.68 -6.49 32.39
C LYS A 283 8.34 -7.50 31.29
N ASP A 284 7.13 -7.43 30.74
CA ASP A 284 6.66 -8.39 29.73
C ASP A 284 7.57 -8.38 28.50
N ARG A 285 8.00 -7.19 28.04
CA ARG A 285 8.95 -7.06 26.92
C ARG A 285 10.33 -7.63 27.22
N ILE A 286 10.86 -7.45 28.42
CA ILE A 286 12.18 -8.00 28.81
C ILE A 286 12.09 -9.52 28.91
N VAL A 287 11.02 -10.02 29.53
CA VAL A 287 10.73 -11.46 29.69
C VAL A 287 10.60 -12.13 28.33
N GLU A 288 9.83 -11.54 27.41
CA GLU A 288 9.65 -12.04 26.05
C GLU A 288 10.96 -11.97 25.24
N ARG A 289 11.68 -10.85 25.28
CA ARG A 289 12.88 -10.64 24.46
C ARG A 289 14.04 -11.56 24.82
N PHE A 290 14.22 -11.83 26.11
CA PHE A 290 15.39 -12.56 26.61
C PHE A 290 15.05 -13.93 27.23
N GLY A 291 13.78 -14.34 27.16
CA GLY A 291 13.33 -15.66 27.61
C GLY A 291 13.48 -15.86 29.11
N PHE A 292 12.88 -15.01 29.93
CA PHE A 292 12.88 -15.20 31.39
C PHE A 292 11.63 -15.97 31.88
N ALA A 293 11.74 -16.65 33.02
CA ALA A 293 10.60 -17.21 33.75
C ALA A 293 10.62 -16.73 35.22
N TRP A 294 9.44 -16.59 35.82
CA TRP A 294 9.32 -16.31 37.24
C TRP A 294 9.58 -17.59 38.05
N SER A 295 10.49 -17.52 39.01
CA SER A 295 10.77 -18.59 39.98
C SER A 295 10.14 -18.25 41.32
N ASP A 296 9.15 -19.05 41.74
CA ASP A 296 8.53 -18.92 43.07
C ASP A 296 9.51 -19.26 44.21
N GLU A 297 10.58 -20.00 43.93
CA GLU A 297 11.60 -20.38 44.93
C GLU A 297 12.54 -19.22 45.23
N THR A 298 12.95 -18.47 44.21
CA THR A 298 13.93 -17.39 44.36
C THR A 298 13.30 -15.99 44.37
N GLU A 299 11.99 -15.89 44.12
CA GLU A 299 11.23 -14.65 43.94
C GLU A 299 11.86 -13.72 42.88
N LYS A 300 12.42 -14.33 41.82
CA LYS A 300 13.15 -13.63 40.75
C LYS A 300 12.72 -14.10 39.37
N PHE A 301 12.98 -13.25 38.38
CA PHE A 301 12.99 -13.63 36.99
C PHE A 301 14.34 -14.27 36.68
N GLU A 302 14.34 -15.55 36.32
CA GLU A 302 15.54 -16.30 35.94
C GLU A 302 15.57 -16.49 34.42
N PRO A 303 16.75 -16.36 33.78
CA PRO A 303 16.88 -16.70 32.37
C PRO A 303 16.46 -18.16 32.21
N MET A 304 15.54 -18.45 31.29
CA MET A 304 15.34 -19.83 30.90
C MET A 304 16.60 -20.26 30.18
N ASP A 305 17.19 -21.37 30.61
CA ASP A 305 18.11 -22.10 29.78
C ASP A 305 17.34 -22.44 28.51
N ILE A 306 17.57 -21.67 27.44
CA ILE A 306 17.16 -22.03 26.11
C ILE A 306 18.01 -23.26 25.81
N LEU A 307 17.55 -24.43 26.26
CA LEU A 307 18.11 -25.70 25.88
C LEU A 307 18.16 -25.66 24.36
N ASP A 308 19.39 -25.65 23.82
CA ASP A 308 19.70 -25.50 22.40
C ASP A 308 18.63 -26.19 21.55
N ALA A 309 17.67 -25.40 21.06
CA ALA A 309 16.74 -25.84 20.05
C ALA A 309 17.54 -25.90 18.75
N GLU A 310 18.20 -27.04 18.58
CA GLU A 310 18.72 -27.60 17.35
C GLU A 310 19.83 -26.80 16.67
N THR A 311 21.04 -26.99 17.19
CA THR A 311 22.17 -27.21 16.28
C THR A 311 21.95 -28.57 15.60
N GLU A 312 21.22 -28.61 14.48
CA GLU A 312 21.37 -29.69 13.52
C GLU A 312 22.80 -29.61 12.96
N SER A 313 23.73 -30.22 13.70
CA SER A 313 25.03 -30.62 13.20
C SER A 313 24.80 -31.61 12.06
N ASN A 314 24.83 -31.10 10.83
CA ASN A 314 25.03 -31.93 9.66
C ASN A 314 26.50 -32.38 9.63
N SER A 315 26.81 -33.38 10.45
CA SER A 315 28.07 -34.12 10.41
C SER A 315 27.91 -35.26 9.41
N ASN A 316 28.29 -35.00 8.16
CA ASN A 316 28.67 -36.08 7.26
C ASN A 316 30.13 -35.90 6.84
N ALA A 317 31.03 -36.43 7.67
CA ALA A 317 32.41 -36.68 7.31
C ALA A 317 32.55 -38.14 6.89
N GLY A 318 32.80 -38.37 5.60
CA GLY A 318 33.23 -39.64 5.04
C GLY A 318 34.18 -39.36 3.89
N ALA A 319 35.46 -39.65 4.10
CA ALA A 319 36.57 -39.32 3.22
C ALA A 319 36.69 -40.24 2.00
N ALA A 320 37.15 -39.63 0.89
CA ALA A 320 38.05 -40.12 -0.17
C ALA A 320 37.90 -41.54 -0.73
N ASP A 321 37.68 -41.65 -2.06
CA ASP A 321 38.73 -42.18 -2.94
C ASP A 321 38.51 -41.77 -4.42
N ASP A 322 39.61 -41.85 -5.15
CA ASP A 322 39.99 -41.28 -6.44
C ASP A 322 39.49 -42.09 -7.68
N VAL A 323 39.76 -41.56 -8.88
CA VAL A 323 39.93 -42.26 -10.19
C VAL A 323 38.85 -42.10 -11.30
N VAL A 324 39.17 -41.20 -12.24
CA VAL A 324 39.28 -41.34 -13.73
C VAL A 324 38.05 -41.66 -14.63
N VAL A 325 37.73 -40.66 -15.49
CA VAL A 325 37.44 -40.68 -16.95
C VAL A 325 36.60 -41.84 -17.55
N SER A 326 35.44 -41.53 -18.15
CA SER A 326 35.14 -41.51 -19.62
C SER A 326 33.64 -41.63 -19.91
N ASP A 327 33.16 -40.71 -20.75
CA ASP A 327 32.36 -40.86 -21.98
C ASP A 327 31.34 -42.01 -22.21
N ILE A 328 30.30 -41.64 -22.98
CA ILE A 328 29.33 -42.44 -23.77
C ILE A 328 28.01 -42.90 -23.09
N GLY A 329 26.93 -42.21 -23.45
CA GLY A 329 25.87 -42.80 -24.28
C GLY A 329 24.57 -43.31 -23.62
N GLY A 330 23.47 -42.59 -23.92
CA GLY A 330 22.20 -43.14 -24.44
C GLY A 330 21.27 -43.92 -23.51
N GLY A 331 19.97 -43.62 -23.60
CA GLY A 331 18.92 -44.57 -23.20
C GLY A 331 17.63 -43.93 -22.70
N ASP A 332 16.60 -44.02 -23.55
CA ASP A 332 15.19 -43.70 -23.30
C ASP A 332 14.61 -44.36 -22.03
N ALA A 333 13.56 -43.75 -21.46
CA ALA A 333 12.19 -44.31 -21.45
C ALA A 333 11.28 -43.68 -20.37
N SER A 334 10.16 -43.13 -20.87
CA SER A 334 8.77 -43.19 -20.36
C SER A 334 8.46 -43.59 -18.92
N GLY A 335 7.55 -42.85 -18.28
CA GLY A 335 6.74 -43.36 -17.18
C GLY A 335 5.78 -42.34 -16.59
N ASP A 336 4.55 -42.30 -17.12
CA ASP A 336 3.37 -41.70 -16.51
C ASP A 336 3.11 -42.21 -15.08
N ALA A 337 2.67 -41.33 -14.18
CA ALA A 337 1.61 -41.63 -13.19
C ALA A 337 1.30 -40.41 -12.30
N ASP A 338 0.17 -39.77 -12.60
CA ASP A 338 -0.99 -39.57 -11.71
C ASP A 338 -0.73 -39.29 -10.21
N SER A 339 -1.15 -38.11 -9.74
CA SER A 339 -1.50 -37.90 -8.33
C SER A 339 -2.56 -36.81 -8.20
N GLY A 340 -3.75 -37.27 -7.80
CA GLY A 340 -4.98 -36.51 -7.70
C GLY A 340 -4.98 -35.45 -6.60
N SER A 341 -5.67 -34.35 -6.91
CA SER A 341 -5.96 -33.24 -6.02
C SER A 341 -7.21 -33.56 -5.18
N THR A 342 -7.03 -33.64 -3.86
CA THR A 342 -8.11 -33.73 -2.87
C THR A 342 -8.80 -32.39 -2.69
N THR A 343 -10.10 -32.39 -2.96
CA THR A 343 -11.07 -31.34 -2.68
C THR A 343 -11.41 -31.36 -1.19
N VAL A 344 -11.18 -30.25 -0.48
CA VAL A 344 -11.82 -29.99 0.82
C VAL A 344 -12.86 -28.91 0.57
N THR A 345 -14.11 -29.35 0.59
CA THR A 345 -15.29 -28.52 0.71
C THR A 345 -15.46 -28.24 2.19
N ASP A 346 -15.59 -26.97 2.57
CA ASP A 346 -16.32 -26.67 3.79
C ASP A 346 -17.19 -25.43 3.64
N ARG A 347 -18.39 -25.61 4.18
CA ARG A 347 -19.65 -24.98 3.87
C ARG A 347 -20.14 -24.41 5.19
N LEU A 348 -20.32 -23.10 5.28
CA LEU A 348 -21.12 -22.49 6.33
C LEU A 348 -22.22 -21.67 5.68
N ASP A 349 -23.41 -22.27 5.71
CA ASP A 349 -24.69 -21.68 5.36
C ASP A 349 -25.13 -20.64 6.41
N ASP A 350 -25.90 -19.68 5.90
CA ASP A 350 -27.07 -19.02 6.50
C ASP A 350 -26.98 -18.31 7.86
N LEU A 351 -27.18 -16.99 7.81
CA LEU A 351 -28.19 -16.31 8.62
C LEU A 351 -28.77 -15.12 7.86
N ALA A 352 -29.92 -15.35 7.22
CA ALA A 352 -30.83 -14.33 6.74
C ALA A 352 -31.82 -13.94 7.85
N ALA A 353 -31.99 -12.64 8.08
CA ALA A 353 -33.21 -12.09 8.66
C ALA A 353 -33.43 -10.68 8.10
N GLY A 354 -34.35 -10.59 7.14
CA GLY A 354 -34.89 -9.32 6.67
C GLY A 354 -36.09 -8.88 7.50
N THR A 355 -36.42 -7.59 7.43
CA THR A 355 -37.80 -7.08 7.29
C THR A 355 -37.77 -5.58 6.91
N PRO A 356 -38.84 -5.03 6.31
CA PRO A 356 -38.76 -4.00 5.28
C PRO A 356 -39.53 -2.68 5.58
N VAL A 357 -39.22 -1.65 4.77
CA VAL A 357 -40.10 -0.63 4.15
C VAL A 357 -41.07 0.23 5.00
N ARG A 358 -40.89 1.56 4.90
CA ARG A 358 -41.85 2.64 4.48
C ARG A 358 -41.12 3.99 4.56
N ALA A 359 -40.95 4.85 3.54
CA ALA A 359 -41.85 5.56 2.60
C ALA A 359 -42.57 6.79 3.20
N ASP A 360 -42.66 7.86 2.37
CA ASP A 360 -43.17 9.24 2.55
C ASP A 360 -42.26 10.28 3.25
N GLY A 361 -42.09 11.51 2.77
CA GLY A 361 -42.69 12.23 1.62
C GLY A 361 -42.50 13.76 1.77
N GLY A 362 -42.58 14.50 0.65
CA GLY A 362 -42.65 15.98 0.55
C GLY A 362 -41.33 16.61 0.08
N ASP A 363 -41.17 17.22 -1.10
CA ASP A 363 -42.02 18.01 -2.01
C ASP A 363 -42.50 19.37 -1.46
N ASN A 364 -41.87 20.42 -2.01
CA ASN A 364 -42.29 21.82 -2.18
C ASN A 364 -41.03 22.56 -2.66
N GLY A 365 -40.91 23.12 -3.86
CA GLY A 365 -41.94 23.71 -4.70
C GLY A 365 -41.73 25.23 -4.75
N GLY A 366 -41.17 25.71 -5.86
CA GLY A 366 -41.39 27.04 -6.42
C GLY A 366 -40.56 28.21 -5.84
N MET A 367 -39.84 28.99 -6.65
CA MET A 367 -40.28 29.94 -7.70
C MET A 367 -40.09 31.39 -7.17
N THR A 368 -39.19 32.16 -7.79
CA THR A 368 -39.46 33.47 -8.43
C THR A 368 -38.27 34.45 -8.42
N HIS A 369 -38.16 35.14 -9.55
CA HIS A 369 -37.37 36.31 -9.91
C HIS A 369 -37.42 37.52 -8.94
N ARG A 370 -36.31 38.27 -8.88
CA ARG A 370 -36.16 39.76 -9.01
C ARG A 370 -34.68 40.08 -8.76
N ASP A 371 -33.89 40.64 -9.67
CA ASP A 371 -33.92 41.97 -10.30
C ASP A 371 -33.68 43.15 -9.34
N SER A 372 -32.81 44.07 -9.78
CA SER A 372 -32.55 45.46 -9.33
C SER A 372 -31.43 45.79 -8.30
N GLY A 373 -30.56 46.74 -8.73
CA GLY A 373 -29.92 47.80 -7.93
C GLY A 373 -28.50 47.47 -7.41
N MET A 374 -27.38 48.06 -7.86
CA MET A 374 -27.01 49.48 -8.08
C MET A 374 -26.89 50.30 -6.78
N ASP A 375 -25.74 51.00 -6.68
CA ASP A 375 -25.24 51.92 -5.63
C ASP A 375 -24.55 51.21 -4.42
N ASN A 376 -23.30 51.49 -4.02
CA ASN A 376 -22.43 52.67 -4.16
C ASN A 376 -20.94 52.25 -4.16
#